data_AF-A0A3N4A8D4-F1
#
_entry.id   AF-A0A3N4A8D4-F1
#
_cell.length_a   1.000
_cell.length_b   1.000
_cell.length_c   1.000
_cell.angle_alpha   90.00
_cell.angle_beta   90.00
_cell.angle_gamma   90.00
#
_symmetry.space_group_name_H-M   'P 1'
#
loop_
_entity.id
_entity.type
_entity.pdbx_description
1 polymer ?
#
loop_
_entity_poly.entity_id
_entity_poly.type
_entity_poly.pdbx_seq_one_letter_code
_entity_poly.pdbx_strand_id
1 'polypeptide(L)'
;MGGWAPATVELLDASRLPDRTQGEIPDDSISGNRGKMQGATGAATATDRQATDEILVTGRDALQYLPHEIRLGVSQAIPSPEFHVGGAVRWTDTQGQISRHEVNLMAMQGQRAVVVMASTQGRSGWWQADQITYDFVRPVGEALPGVTAAGAIGR
;
A
#
# COMPACT_ATOMS: atom_id res chain seq x y z
N MET A 1 -23.17 8.51 -18.19
CA MET A 1 -23.29 7.05 -17.97
C MET A 1 -21.93 6.43 -18.22
N GLY A 2 -21.16 6.12 -17.18
CA GLY A 2 -19.90 5.38 -17.31
C GLY A 2 -20.19 3.90 -17.11
N GLY A 3 -20.13 3.11 -18.19
CA GLY A 3 -20.31 1.66 -18.11
C GLY A 3 -19.11 0.99 -17.44
N TRP A 4 -19.36 -0.05 -16.66
CA TRP A 4 -18.32 -0.94 -16.16
C TRP A 4 -17.63 -1.59 -17.35
N ALA A 5 -16.33 -1.37 -17.51
CA ALA A 5 -15.52 -2.05 -18.51
C ALA A 5 -15.14 -3.45 -18.01
N PRO A 6 -15.03 -4.46 -18.89
CA PRO A 6 -14.46 -5.75 -18.50
C PRO A 6 -13.02 -5.55 -18.02
N ALA A 7 -12.73 -5.99 -16.80
CA ALA A 7 -11.37 -6.02 -16.28
C ALA A 7 -10.66 -7.26 -16.83
N THR A 8 -9.47 -7.08 -17.40
CA THR A 8 -8.56 -8.20 -17.67
C THR A 8 -7.88 -8.55 -16.34
N VAL A 9 -8.05 -9.79 -15.90
CA VAL A 9 -7.37 -10.33 -14.71
C VAL A 9 -6.24 -11.22 -15.19
N GLU A 10 -5.02 -10.90 -14.78
CA GLU A 10 -3.84 -11.76 -14.97
C GLU A 10 -3.50 -12.42 -13.63
N LEU A 11 -3.40 -13.75 -13.64
CA LEU A 11 -2.99 -14.55 -12.49
C LEU A 11 -1.55 -15.00 -12.72
N LEU A 12 -0.67 -14.69 -11.77
CA LEU A 12 0.75 -15.04 -11.82
C LEU A 12 1.09 -15.98 -10.66
N ASP A 13 1.73 -17.10 -10.97
CA ASP A 13 2.24 -18.01 -9.94
C ASP A 13 3.44 -17.41 -9.25
N ALA A 14 3.45 -17.46 -7.91
CA ALA A 14 4.63 -17.08 -7.13
C ALA A 14 5.74 -18.13 -7.34
N SER A 15 6.92 -17.67 -7.72
CA SER A 15 8.11 -18.52 -7.91
C SER A 15 8.67 -19.07 -6.61
N ARG A 16 8.36 -18.42 -5.49
CA ARG A 16 8.75 -18.79 -4.13
C ARG A 16 7.76 -18.22 -3.11
N LEU A 17 7.88 -18.65 -1.85
CA LEU A 17 7.15 -18.01 -0.76
C LEU A 17 7.48 -16.51 -0.70
N PRO A 18 6.48 -15.65 -0.48
CA PRO A 18 6.70 -14.21 -0.41
C PRO A 18 7.53 -13.84 0.82
N ASP A 19 8.39 -12.83 0.67
CA ASP A 19 9.11 -12.26 1.80
C ASP A 19 8.20 -11.26 2.50
N ARG A 20 7.96 -11.47 3.79
CA ARG A 20 7.10 -10.60 4.59
C ARG A 20 7.90 -9.89 5.66
N THR A 21 7.78 -8.56 5.69
CA THR A 21 8.31 -7.70 6.74
C THR A 21 7.16 -6.98 7.40
N GLN A 22 6.89 -7.29 8.66
CA GLN A 22 5.87 -6.64 9.46
C GLN A 22 6.52 -5.90 10.62
N GLY A 23 6.04 -4.70 10.94
CA GLY A 23 6.57 -3.97 12.07
C GLY A 23 5.86 -2.65 12.39
N GLU A 24 6.22 -2.14 13.56
CA GLU A 24 5.92 -0.77 13.98
C GLU A 24 6.99 0.16 13.45
N ILE A 25 6.57 1.18 12.71
CA ILE A 25 7.45 2.14 12.05
C ILE A 25 7.13 3.53 12.59
N PRO A 26 8.12 4.28 13.10
CA PRO A 26 7.85 5.62 13.62
C PRO A 26 7.42 6.55 12.48
N ASP A 27 6.53 7.48 12.79
CA ASP A 27 6.23 8.58 11.88
C ASP A 27 7.51 9.41 11.62
N ASP A 28 7.64 9.96 10.41
CA ASP A 28 8.78 10.80 10.02
C ASP A 28 8.97 12.00 10.97
N SER A 29 7.85 12.51 11.51
CA SER A 29 7.85 13.61 12.50
C SER A 29 8.53 13.25 13.83
N ILE A 30 8.59 11.97 14.20
CA ILE A 30 9.20 11.48 15.44
C ILE A 30 10.67 11.12 15.23
N SER A 31 11.03 10.66 14.03
CA SER A 31 12.39 10.26 13.69
C SER A 31 13.42 11.39 13.76
N GLY A 32 13.00 12.66 13.69
CA GLY A 32 13.84 13.83 13.91
C GLY A 32 14.19 14.12 15.38
N ASN A 33 13.48 13.49 16.33
CA ASN A 33 13.57 13.78 17.77
C ASN A 33 13.98 12.51 18.54
N ARG A 34 15.04 11.83 18.07
CA ARG A 34 15.51 10.52 18.59
C ARG A 34 16.07 10.54 20.03
N GLY A 35 15.82 11.61 20.79
CA GLY A 35 16.11 11.72 22.21
C GLY A 35 14.85 11.98 23.01
N LYS A 36 14.34 10.94 23.67
CA LYS A 36 13.23 10.92 24.63
C LYS A 36 11.82 10.91 24.02
N MET A 37 11.23 9.72 23.93
CA MET A 37 9.98 9.46 24.65
C MET A 37 9.76 7.95 24.77
N GLN A 38 9.64 7.53 26.02
CA GLN A 38 9.46 6.16 26.47
C GLN A 38 7.96 5.92 26.64
N GLY A 39 7.43 4.90 25.94
CA GLY A 39 6.17 4.22 26.25
C GLY A 39 4.88 4.98 25.95
N ALA A 40 4.15 4.53 24.93
CA ALA A 40 2.70 4.67 24.87
C ALA A 40 2.07 3.53 24.06
N THR A 41 2.10 2.31 24.59
CA THR A 41 1.15 1.26 24.23
C THR A 41 -0.22 1.66 24.79
N GLY A 42 -1.05 2.26 23.95
CA GLY A 42 -2.44 2.56 24.25
C GLY A 42 -3.31 2.15 23.06
N ALA A 43 -3.88 0.95 23.10
CA ALA A 43 -4.95 0.56 22.20
C ALA A 43 -6.18 1.41 22.53
N ALA A 44 -6.41 2.49 21.78
CA ALA A 44 -7.58 3.33 21.93
C ALA A 44 -8.76 2.68 21.18
N THR A 45 -9.67 2.07 21.92
CA THR A 45 -11.01 1.73 21.45
C THR A 45 -11.80 3.02 21.20
N ALA A 46 -11.86 3.48 19.94
CA ALA A 46 -12.67 4.63 19.56
C ALA A 46 -14.08 4.19 19.13
N THR A 47 -15.03 4.29 20.07
CA THR A 47 -16.47 4.20 19.84
C THR A 47 -17.01 5.64 19.79
N ASP A 48 -16.94 6.27 18.63
CA ASP A 48 -17.82 7.37 18.18
C ASP A 48 -17.38 7.77 16.78
N ARG A 49 -18.21 7.48 15.77
CA ARG A 49 -17.86 7.59 14.34
C ARG A 49 -18.81 8.52 13.61
N GLN A 50 -18.31 9.69 13.20
CA GLN A 50 -18.70 10.35 11.94
C GLN A 50 -17.78 11.53 11.62
N ALA A 51 -16.92 11.35 10.59
CA ALA A 51 -16.53 12.33 9.57
C ALA A 51 -15.53 11.68 8.59
N THR A 52 -15.83 11.71 7.28
CA THR A 52 -15.02 11.07 6.23
C THR A 52 -14.55 12.13 5.23
N ASP A 53 -13.37 12.69 5.44
CA ASP A 53 -12.61 13.32 4.36
C ASP A 53 -11.79 12.22 3.68
N GLU A 54 -12.40 11.52 2.73
CA GLU A 54 -11.72 10.49 1.96
C GLU A 54 -10.81 11.16 0.92
N ILE A 55 -9.51 11.22 1.22
CA ILE A 55 -8.52 11.62 0.21
C ILE A 55 -8.21 10.40 -0.66
N LEU A 56 -9.03 10.18 -1.69
CA LEU A 56 -8.74 9.17 -2.71
C LEU A 56 -7.57 9.63 -3.57
N VAL A 57 -6.47 8.90 -3.48
CA VAL A 57 -5.24 9.16 -4.24
C VAL A 57 -4.93 7.97 -5.15
N THR A 58 -4.28 8.25 -6.27
CA THR A 58 -3.83 7.21 -7.20
C THR A 58 -2.64 6.44 -6.62
N GLY A 59 -2.30 5.28 -7.18
CA GLY A 59 -1.29 4.39 -6.61
C GLY A 59 0.07 5.04 -6.36
N ARG A 60 0.57 5.86 -7.29
CA ARG A 60 1.86 6.56 -7.09
C ARG A 60 1.79 7.62 -6.00
N ASP A 61 0.67 8.33 -5.92
CA ASP A 61 0.46 9.40 -4.93
C ASP A 61 0.25 8.83 -3.53
N ALA A 62 -0.25 7.60 -3.40
CA ALA A 62 -0.39 6.91 -2.11
C ALA A 62 0.96 6.76 -1.37
N LEU A 63 2.05 6.61 -2.12
CA LEU A 63 3.40 6.38 -1.60
C LEU A 63 3.90 7.56 -0.73
N GLN A 64 3.46 8.79 -1.03
CA GLN A 64 3.88 9.99 -0.29
C GLN A 64 3.37 10.03 1.15
N TYR A 65 2.29 9.31 1.45
CA TYR A 65 1.65 9.28 2.76
C TYR A 65 2.28 8.25 3.71
N LEU A 66 3.19 7.42 3.21
CA LEU A 66 3.93 6.44 4.02
C LEU A 66 5.18 7.07 4.66
N PRO A 67 5.58 6.61 5.85
CA PRO A 67 6.88 6.93 6.45
C PRO A 67 8.06 6.63 5.52
N HIS A 68 9.14 7.39 5.67
CA HIS A 68 10.35 7.29 4.86
C HIS A 68 10.91 5.87 4.81
N GLU A 69 10.92 5.14 5.92
CA GLU A 69 11.45 3.77 5.98
C GLU A 69 10.68 2.81 5.06
N ILE A 70 9.36 2.92 5.00
CA ILE A 70 8.54 2.12 4.08
C ILE A 70 8.81 2.55 2.63
N ARG A 71 8.85 3.86 2.36
CA ARG A 71 9.15 4.37 1.01
C ARG A 71 10.52 3.88 0.52
N LEU A 72 11.51 3.88 1.39
CA LEU A 72 12.84 3.36 1.12
C LEU A 72 12.78 1.86 0.82
N GLY A 73 12.09 1.08 1.66
CA GLY A 73 11.91 -0.36 1.47
C GLY A 73 11.27 -0.71 0.12
N VAL A 74 10.24 0.03 -0.30
CA VAL A 74 9.62 -0.13 -1.63
C VAL A 74 10.62 0.22 -2.74
N SER A 75 11.32 1.36 -2.64
CA SER A 75 12.28 1.79 -3.66
C SER A 75 13.50 0.87 -3.80
N GLN A 76 13.93 0.22 -2.73
CA GLN A 76 15.02 -0.75 -2.76
C GLN A 76 14.57 -2.07 -3.38
N ALA A 77 13.34 -2.49 -3.10
CA ALA A 77 12.79 -3.72 -3.66
C ALA A 77 12.40 -3.58 -5.13
N ILE A 78 11.89 -2.41 -5.54
CA ILE A 78 11.48 -2.09 -6.91
C ILE A 78 11.87 -0.62 -7.22
N PRO A 79 13.06 -0.38 -7.81
CA PRO A 79 13.56 0.98 -8.05
C PRO A 79 12.81 1.77 -9.13
N SER A 80 12.26 1.09 -10.13
CA SER A 80 11.54 1.72 -11.25
C SER A 80 10.24 0.96 -11.55
N PRO A 81 9.23 1.08 -10.68
CA PRO A 81 7.95 0.41 -10.85
C PRO A 81 7.22 0.86 -12.13
N GLU A 82 6.80 -0.13 -12.90
CA GLU A 82 6.02 0.03 -14.14
C GLU A 82 4.54 0.28 -13.82
N PHE A 83 4.06 -0.32 -12.72
CA PHE A 83 2.67 -0.22 -12.27
C PHE A 83 2.59 0.19 -10.80
N HIS A 84 1.64 1.07 -10.50
CA HIS A 84 1.20 1.38 -9.15
C HIS A 84 -0.31 1.24 -9.05
N VAL A 85 -0.77 0.42 -8.13
CA VAL A 85 -2.16 0.38 -7.69
C VAL A 85 -2.16 0.73 -6.22
N GLY A 86 -3.01 1.63 -5.77
CA GLY A 86 -3.02 1.98 -4.36
C GLY A 86 -3.96 3.12 -4.06
N GLY A 87 -4.20 3.29 -2.77
CA GLY A 87 -5.03 4.33 -2.22
C GLY A 87 -4.61 4.63 -0.79
N ALA A 88 -4.83 5.87 -0.39
CA ALA A 88 -4.76 6.29 1.00
C ALA A 88 -6.18 6.69 1.43
N VAL A 89 -6.51 6.44 2.70
CA VAL A 89 -7.78 6.87 3.28
C VAL A 89 -7.50 7.45 4.65
N ARG A 90 -7.93 8.69 4.86
CA ARG A 90 -7.75 9.40 6.13
C ARG A 90 -9.11 9.65 6.77
N TRP A 91 -9.23 9.36 8.05
CA TRP A 91 -10.42 9.66 8.83
C TRP A 91 -10.10 10.75 9.84
N THR A 92 -11.05 11.66 10.01
CA THR A 92 -11.00 12.73 11.01
C THR A 92 -12.09 12.53 12.05
N ASP A 93 -11.83 12.92 13.29
CA ASP A 93 -12.84 12.97 14.34
C ASP A 93 -13.66 14.27 14.25
N THR A 94 -14.64 14.42 15.15
CA THR A 94 -15.50 15.60 15.25
C THR A 94 -14.75 16.89 15.62
N GLN A 95 -13.50 16.78 16.10
CA GLN A 95 -12.61 17.90 16.41
C GLN A 95 -11.67 18.24 15.24
N GLY A 96 -11.84 17.58 14.09
CA GLY A 96 -10.99 17.75 12.91
C GLY A 96 -9.60 17.15 13.06
N GLN A 97 -9.36 16.31 14.06
CA GLN A 97 -8.08 15.62 14.24
C GLN A 97 -8.07 14.31 13.48
N ILE A 98 -6.90 13.91 12.95
CA ILE A 98 -6.75 12.62 12.29
C ILE A 98 -6.95 11.53 13.33
N SER A 99 -7.96 10.69 13.14
CA SER A 99 -8.29 9.55 14.01
C SER A 99 -7.73 8.25 13.46
N ARG A 100 -7.57 8.15 12.14
CA ARG A 100 -6.96 7.00 11.47
C ARG A 100 -6.44 7.41 10.10
N HIS A 101 -5.39 6.73 9.66
CA HIS A 101 -4.91 6.82 8.28
C HIS A 101 -4.53 5.42 7.82
N GLU A 102 -5.01 5.01 6.66
CA GLU A 102 -4.65 3.76 6.00
C GLU A 102 -4.05 4.06 4.64
N VAL A 103 -3.04 3.27 4.27
CA VAL A 103 -2.43 3.32 2.95
C VAL A 103 -2.21 1.89 2.48
N ASN A 104 -2.79 1.56 1.33
CA ASN A 104 -2.60 0.28 0.65
C ASN A 104 -1.99 0.55 -0.72
N LEU A 105 -0.92 -0.16 -1.05
CA LEU A 105 -0.16 0.04 -2.27
C LEU A 105 0.32 -1.30 -2.81
N MET A 106 0.34 -1.43 -4.12
CA MET A 106 1.05 -2.45 -4.89
C MET A 106 1.91 -1.73 -5.94
N ALA A 107 3.20 -1.99 -5.90
CA ALA A 107 4.15 -1.57 -6.93
C ALA A 107 4.70 -2.81 -7.64
N MET A 108 4.86 -2.77 -8.96
CA MET A 108 5.34 -3.92 -9.74
C MET A 108 6.34 -3.49 -10.81
N GLN A 109 7.38 -4.31 -11.01
CA GLN A 109 8.35 -4.18 -12.09
C GLN A 109 8.70 -5.57 -12.61
N GLY A 110 8.33 -5.87 -13.86
CA GLY A 110 8.50 -7.20 -14.42
C GLY A 110 7.81 -8.27 -13.57
N GLN A 111 8.58 -9.22 -13.01
CA GLN A 111 8.06 -10.33 -12.20
C GLN A 111 8.07 -10.07 -10.69
N ARG A 112 8.48 -8.89 -10.25
CA ARG A 112 8.57 -8.57 -8.83
C ARG A 112 7.46 -7.60 -8.45
N ALA A 113 6.72 -7.91 -7.40
CA ALA A 113 5.73 -7.01 -6.82
C ALA A 113 5.99 -6.79 -5.34
N VAL A 114 5.73 -5.57 -4.87
CA VAL A 114 5.75 -5.20 -3.47
C VAL A 114 4.38 -4.69 -3.11
N VAL A 115 3.75 -5.33 -2.13
CA VAL A 115 2.48 -4.93 -1.54
C VAL A 115 2.77 -4.32 -0.18
N VAL A 116 2.21 -3.16 0.08
CA VAL A 116 2.27 -2.47 1.37
C VAL A 116 0.85 -2.29 1.88
N MET A 117 0.62 -2.70 3.12
CA MET A 117 -0.57 -2.38 3.90
C MET A 117 -0.09 -1.67 5.16
N ALA A 118 -0.42 -0.40 5.31
CA ALA A 118 0.03 0.41 6.43
C ALA A 118 -1.12 1.19 7.05
N SER A 119 -1.10 1.31 8.38
CA SER A 119 -2.09 2.13 9.07
C SER A 119 -1.51 2.79 10.32
N THR A 120 -2.04 3.95 10.67
CA THR A 120 -1.78 4.64 11.94
C THR A 120 -3.09 5.07 12.59
N GLN A 121 -3.10 5.16 13.92
CA GLN A 121 -4.27 5.52 14.71
C GLN A 121 -4.00 6.78 15.51
N GLY A 122 -4.90 7.76 15.38
CA GLY A 122 -4.89 8.99 16.15
C GLY A 122 -3.55 9.70 16.10
N ARG A 123 -3.04 10.03 17.29
CA ARG A 123 -1.72 10.63 17.52
C ARG A 123 -0.69 9.60 18.01
N SER A 124 -0.81 8.32 17.61
CA SER A 124 0.10 7.26 18.08
C SER A 124 1.55 7.60 17.80
N GLY A 125 1.83 8.26 16.66
CA GLY A 125 3.19 8.50 16.20
C GLY A 125 3.86 7.26 15.61
N TRP A 126 3.12 6.17 15.47
CA TRP A 126 3.61 4.90 14.95
C TRP A 126 2.65 4.37 13.90
N TRP A 127 3.23 3.77 12.87
CA TRP A 127 2.54 3.06 11.80
C TRP A 127 2.69 1.57 12.02
N GLN A 128 1.59 0.84 11.92
CA GLN A 128 1.59 -0.60 11.75
C GLN A 128 1.68 -0.88 10.26
N ALA A 129 2.76 -1.52 9.82
CA ALA A 129 3.00 -1.79 8.42
C ALA A 129 3.30 -3.26 8.15
N ASP A 130 2.82 -3.73 7.01
CA ASP A 130 3.12 -5.03 6.46
C ASP A 130 3.56 -4.83 5.01
N GLN A 131 4.80 -5.20 4.71
CA GLN A 131 5.38 -5.17 3.38
C GLN A 131 5.62 -6.61 2.93
N ILE A 132 4.98 -6.98 1.83
CA ILE A 132 5.05 -8.33 1.26
C ILE A 132 5.66 -8.22 -0.13
N THR A 133 6.77 -8.92 -0.36
CA THR A 133 7.43 -8.97 -1.66
C THR A 133 7.17 -10.32 -2.32
N TYR A 134 6.60 -10.27 -3.52
CA TYR A 134 6.35 -11.42 -4.38
C TYR A 134 7.35 -11.42 -5.53
N ASP A 135 7.88 -12.59 -5.85
CA ASP A 135 8.57 -12.86 -7.11
C ASP A 135 7.73 -13.89 -7.88
N PHE A 136 7.27 -13.52 -9.06
CA PHE A 136 6.41 -14.33 -9.92
C PHE A 136 7.22 -15.10 -10.96
N VAL A 137 6.67 -16.23 -11.41
CA VAL A 137 7.18 -16.94 -12.59
C VAL A 137 6.83 -16.12 -13.84
N ARG A 138 7.74 -16.08 -14.83
CA ARG A 138 7.38 -15.52 -16.15
C ARG A 138 6.18 -16.31 -16.69
N PRO A 139 5.11 -15.65 -17.19
CA PRO A 139 4.14 -16.36 -18.00
C PRO A 139 4.88 -16.97 -19.20
N VAL A 140 5.07 -18.28 -19.18
CA VAL A 140 5.33 -19.03 -20.42
C VAL A 140 4.04 -18.85 -21.21
N GLY A 141 4.11 -18.38 -22.46
CA GLY A 141 2.95 -17.91 -23.22
C GLY A 141 1.88 -18.97 -23.46
N GLU A 142 1.14 -19.30 -22.42
CA GLU A 142 0.05 -20.26 -22.38
C GLU A 142 -1.16 -19.49 -21.89
N ALA A 143 -2.07 -19.23 -22.82
CA ALA A 143 -3.33 -18.58 -22.53
C ALA A 143 -4.04 -19.39 -21.45
N LEU A 144 -4.23 -18.79 -20.27
CA LEU A 144 -5.12 -19.35 -19.25
C LEU A 144 -6.47 -19.64 -19.92
N PRO A 145 -7.03 -20.85 -19.80
CA PRO A 145 -8.35 -21.14 -20.34
C PRO A 145 -9.37 -20.24 -19.64
N GLY A 146 -9.81 -19.18 -20.33
CA GLY A 146 -10.78 -18.21 -19.82
C GLY A 146 -10.33 -16.75 -19.81
N VAL A 147 -9.06 -16.43 -20.07
CA VAL A 147 -8.61 -15.04 -20.23
C VAL A 147 -8.39 -14.76 -21.71
N THR A 148 -9.35 -14.07 -22.33
CA THR A 148 -9.18 -13.58 -23.71
C THR A 148 -8.08 -12.52 -23.72
N ALA A 149 -6.95 -12.84 -24.35
CA ALA A 149 -5.95 -11.87 -24.76
C ALA A 149 -6.57 -10.92 -25.80
N ALA A 150 -7.20 -9.85 -25.32
CA ALA A 150 -7.76 -8.82 -26.18
C ALA A 150 -6.64 -7.85 -26.60
N GLY A 151 -6.25 -7.95 -27.87
CA GLY A 151 -5.82 -6.76 -28.62
C GLY A 151 -4.34 -6.63 -28.94
N ALA A 152 -3.75 -7.63 -29.59
CA ALA A 152 -2.76 -7.31 -30.62
C ALA A 152 -3.51 -6.61 -31.77
N ILE A 153 -3.54 -5.27 -31.76
CA ILE A 153 -3.84 -4.49 -32.96
C ILE A 153 -2.52 -3.87 -33.42
N GLY A 154 -1.85 -4.62 -34.31
CA GLY A 154 -0.83 -4.09 -35.18
C GLY A 154 -1.46 -3.62 -36.49
N ARG A 155 -0.92 -2.49 -36.97
CA ARG A 155 -1.11 -1.78 -38.24
C ARG A 155 -2.23 -0.76 -38.30
#